data_AF-A0AA35WZN3-F1
#
_entry.id   AF-A0AA35WZN3-F1
#
_cell.length_a   1.000
_cell.length_b   1.000
_cell.length_c   1.000
_cell.angle_alpha   90.00
_cell.angle_beta   90.00
_cell.angle_gamma   90.00
#
_symmetry.space_group_name_H-M   'P 1'
#
loop_
_entity.id
_entity.type
_entity.pdbx_description
1 polymer ?
#
loop_
_entity_poly.entity_id
_entity_poly.type
_entity_poly.pdbx_seq_one_letter_code
_entity_poly.pdbx_strand_id
1 'polypeptide(L)'
;MASLPGSQSGGGTARGRRTVYATRRVSFCAAHYLRSPQLSDEENKALFGKCFNTHGHNYVVKATVKGEVDPRTGMVLNITELAQALEVM
;
A
#
# COMPACT_ATOMS: atom_id res chain seq x y z
N MET A 1 43.47 10.93 39.08
CA MET A 1 43.63 11.63 37.79
C MET A 1 44.65 10.87 36.96
N ALA A 2 44.19 10.14 35.95
CA ALA A 2 45.04 9.62 34.88
C ALA A 2 44.19 9.66 33.60
N SER A 3 44.70 10.35 32.59
CA SER A 3 44.01 10.69 31.34
C SER A 3 44.47 9.81 30.17
N LEU A 4 43.49 9.37 29.37
CA LEU A 4 43.49 9.06 27.90
C LEU A 4 44.20 7.78 27.39
N PRO A 5 43.79 7.16 26.24
CA PRO A 5 43.25 7.72 24.97
C PRO A 5 41.81 7.24 24.64
N GLY A 6 40.99 7.82 23.76
CA GLY A 6 41.23 8.47 22.47
C GLY A 6 40.99 7.48 21.32
N SER A 7 39.97 7.74 20.48
CA SER A 7 39.57 7.05 19.23
C SER A 7 38.82 5.70 19.40
N GLN A 8 37.71 5.42 18.72
CA GLN A 8 37.55 5.45 17.26
C GLN A 8 36.20 6.05 16.83
N SER A 9 36.28 7.11 16.03
CA SER A 9 35.24 7.50 15.08
C SER A 9 35.13 6.42 14.01
N GLY A 10 34.13 5.55 14.12
CA GLY A 10 33.73 4.66 13.04
C GLY A 10 33.16 5.46 11.87
N GLY A 11 34.04 5.89 10.97
CA GLY A 11 33.70 6.52 9.69
C GLY A 11 33.00 5.52 8.77
N GLY A 12 31.71 5.27 9.03
CA GLY A 12 30.82 4.65 8.05
C GLY A 12 30.44 5.70 7.02
N THR A 13 30.99 5.60 5.81
CA THR A 13 30.53 6.40 4.67
C THR A 13 29.01 6.36 4.59
N ALA A 14 28.37 7.51 4.70
CA ALA A 14 26.92 7.65 4.63
C ALA A 14 26.47 7.27 3.21
N ARG A 15 26.23 5.97 2.99
CA ARG A 15 25.59 5.47 1.78
C ARG A 15 24.21 6.14 1.76
N GLY A 16 24.01 7.10 0.85
CA GLY A 16 22.84 7.98 0.82
C GLY A 16 21.55 7.20 1.03
N ARG A 17 20.66 7.75 1.89
CA ARG A 17 19.39 7.12 2.25
C ARG A 17 18.62 6.80 0.97
N ARG A 18 18.52 5.51 0.64
CA ARG A 18 17.92 5.05 -0.61
C ARG A 18 16.41 5.10 -0.46
N THR A 19 15.76 5.93 -1.27
CA THR A 19 14.30 5.94 -1.39
C THR A 19 13.84 4.83 -2.33
N VAL A 20 12.91 4.01 -1.86
CA VAL A 20 12.34 2.88 -2.62
C VAL A 20 10.82 2.93 -2.62
N TYR A 21 10.22 2.12 -3.50
CA TYR A 21 8.80 1.84 -3.52
C TYR A 21 8.58 0.37 -3.15
N ALA A 22 7.64 0.10 -2.24
CA ALA A 22 7.21 -1.25 -1.93
C ALA A 22 5.71 -1.37 -2.23
N THR A 23 5.34 -2.42 -2.96
CA THR A 23 3.94 -2.66 -3.33
C THR A 23 3.46 -3.98 -2.73
N ARG A 24 2.37 -3.94 -1.97
CA ARG A 24 1.65 -5.14 -1.55
C ARG A 24 0.42 -5.33 -2.44
N ARG A 25 0.29 -6.55 -2.95
CA ARG A 25 -0.87 -6.97 -3.76
C ARG A 25 -1.77 -7.85 -2.89
N VAL A 26 -3.06 -7.52 -2.84
CA VAL A 26 -4.10 -8.36 -2.23
C VAL A 26 -5.21 -8.61 -3.24
N SER A 27 -6.04 -9.61 -3.00
CA SER A 27 -7.18 -9.93 -3.85
C SER A 27 -8.38 -10.30 -2.99
N PHE A 28 -9.56 -9.90 -3.43
CA PHE A 28 -10.81 -10.21 -2.76
C PHE A 28 -11.94 -10.37 -3.78
N CYS A 29 -12.97 -11.12 -3.42
CA CYS A 29 -14.14 -11.33 -4.25
C CYS A 29 -15.29 -10.50 -3.70
N ALA A 30 -15.97 -9.74 -4.56
CA ALA A 30 -17.16 -8.99 -4.14
C ALA A 30 -18.18 -8.91 -5.28
N ALA A 31 -19.45 -8.86 -4.90
CA ALA A 31 -20.57 -8.57 -5.79
C ALA A 31 -21.04 -7.14 -5.60
N HIS A 32 -21.47 -6.49 -6.69
CA HIS A 32 -21.96 -5.12 -6.69
C HIS A 32 -22.91 -4.85 -7.86
N TYR A 33 -23.52 -3.67 -7.86
CA TYR A 33 -24.24 -3.09 -8.99
C TYR A 33 -23.90 -1.61 -9.09
N LEU A 34 -24.04 -1.01 -10.26
CA LEU A 34 -23.85 0.42 -10.47
C LEU A 34 -25.21 1.11 -10.61
N ARG A 35 -25.57 1.92 -9.61
CA ARG A 35 -26.78 2.76 -9.60
C ARG A 35 -26.46 4.09 -8.95
N SER A 36 -26.88 5.17 -9.60
CA SER A 36 -26.85 6.51 -9.03
C SER A 36 -28.22 6.83 -8.42
N PRO A 37 -28.29 7.30 -7.16
CA PRO A 37 -29.55 7.72 -6.54
C PRO A 37 -30.10 9.03 -7.15
N GLN A 38 -29.32 9.74 -7.97
CA GLN A 38 -29.78 10.95 -8.66
C GLN A 38 -30.38 10.68 -10.05
N LEU A 39 -30.37 9.42 -10.53
CA LEU A 39 -30.89 9.05 -11.85
C LEU A 39 -32.12 8.15 -11.72
N SER A 40 -33.03 8.22 -12.68
CA SER A 40 -34.09 7.22 -12.84
C SER A 40 -33.52 5.84 -13.19
N ASP A 41 -34.35 4.79 -13.08
CA ASP A 41 -33.94 3.43 -13.43
C ASP A 41 -33.63 3.29 -14.92
N GLU A 42 -34.38 3.97 -15.79
CA GLU A 42 -34.14 4.00 -17.23
C GLU A 42 -32.80 4.65 -17.57
N GLU A 43 -32.52 5.80 -16.95
CA GLU A 43 -31.23 6.51 -17.13
C GLU A 43 -30.06 5.68 -16.58
N ASN A 44 -30.21 5.08 -15.40
CA ASN A 44 -29.21 4.19 -14.82
C ASN A 44 -28.92 2.99 -15.72
N LYS A 45 -29.97 2.35 -16.27
CA LYS A 45 -29.84 1.20 -17.16
C LYS A 45 -29.21 1.59 -18.50
N ALA A 46 -29.54 2.77 -19.03
CA ALA A 46 -28.91 3.30 -20.24
C ALA A 46 -27.42 3.61 -20.01
N LEU A 47 -27.07 4.21 -18.87
CA LEU A 47 -25.71 4.61 -18.54
C LEU A 47 -24.80 3.42 -18.18
N PHE A 48 -25.24 2.57 -17.25
CA PHE A 48 -24.43 1.48 -16.70
C PHE A 48 -24.61 0.15 -17.46
N GLY A 49 -25.60 0.05 -18.34
CA GLY A 49 -25.83 -1.13 -19.18
C GLY A 49 -25.96 -2.41 -18.35
N LYS A 50 -25.14 -3.43 -18.66
CA LYS A 50 -25.13 -4.70 -17.93
C LYS A 50 -24.72 -4.54 -16.46
N CYS A 51 -23.90 -3.53 -16.14
CA CYS A 51 -23.42 -3.28 -14.78
C CYS A 51 -24.49 -2.68 -13.85
N PHE A 52 -25.64 -2.24 -14.40
CA PHE A 52 -26.82 -1.85 -13.62
C PHE A 52 -27.36 -3.01 -12.76
N ASN A 53 -27.17 -4.24 -13.23
CA ASN A 53 -27.56 -5.45 -12.51
C ASN A 53 -26.42 -5.93 -11.60
N THR A 54 -26.79 -6.69 -10.56
CA THR A 54 -25.81 -7.34 -9.67
C THR A 54 -24.89 -8.28 -10.45
N HIS A 55 -23.60 -8.12 -10.24
CA HIS A 55 -22.56 -8.97 -10.80
C HIS A 55 -21.35 -8.99 -9.86
N GLY A 56 -20.38 -9.88 -10.10
CA GLY A 56 -19.23 -10.05 -9.22
C GLY A 56 -17.90 -9.92 -9.93
N HIS A 57 -16.86 -9.64 -9.15
CA HIS A 57 -15.47 -9.55 -9.61
C HIS A 57 -14.51 -10.15 -8.60
N ASN A 58 -13.37 -10.62 -9.11
CA ASN A 58 -12.19 -10.96 -8.33
C ASN A 58 -11.25 -9.75 -8.39
N TYR A 59 -11.41 -8.83 -7.45
CA TYR A 59 -10.65 -7.58 -7.41
C TYR A 59 -9.20 -7.83 -7.01
N VAL A 60 -8.29 -7.01 -7.56
CA VAL A 60 -6.88 -6.96 -7.18
C VAL A 60 -6.57 -5.54 -6.72
N VAL A 61 -6.12 -5.40 -5.46
CA VAL A 61 -5.66 -4.13 -4.91
C VAL A 61 -4.15 -4.15 -4.82
N LYS A 62 -3.51 -3.08 -5.29
CA LYS A 62 -2.06 -2.86 -5.17
C LYS A 62 -1.82 -1.59 -4.35
N ALA A 63 -1.45 -1.76 -3.09
CA ALA A 63 -1.06 -0.66 -2.23
C ALA A 63 0.45 -0.42 -2.37
N THR A 64 0.84 0.79 -2.74
CA THR A 64 2.25 1.16 -2.91
C THR A 64 2.63 2.24 -1.91
N VAL A 65 3.71 2.01 -1.18
CA VAL A 65 4.32 2.96 -0.26
C VAL A 65 5.68 3.39 -0.79
N LYS A 66 6.06 4.62 -0.49
CA LYS A 66 7.37 5.20 -0.84
C LYS A 66 8.04 5.70 0.43
N GLY A 67 9.32 5.45 0.56
CA GLY A 67 10.09 5.96 1.68
C GLY A 67 11.55 5.54 1.62
N GLU A 68 12.31 6.03 2.59
CA GLU A 68 13.71 5.68 2.75
C GLU A 68 13.85 4.30 3.39
N VAL A 69 14.82 3.53 2.94
CA VAL A 69 15.15 2.24 3.54
C VAL A 69 15.82 2.48 4.90
N ASP A 70 15.24 1.93 5.95
CA ASP A 70 15.90 1.85 7.25
C ASP A 70 17.15 0.97 7.13
N PRO A 71 18.37 1.50 7.41
CA PRO A 71 19.61 0.75 7.25
C PRO A 71 19.74 -0.43 8.22
N ARG A 72 18.98 -0.46 9.33
CA ARG A 72 19.00 -1.56 10.30
C ARG A 72 18.13 -2.72 9.87
N THR A 73 16.95 -2.44 9.32
CA THR A 73 15.94 -3.46 8.99
C THR A 73 15.90 -3.80 7.51
N GLY A 74 16.45 -2.93 6.65
CA GLY A 74 16.36 -3.06 5.20
C GLY A 74 14.96 -2.80 4.63
N MET A 75 14.04 -2.30 5.45
CA MET A 75 12.64 -2.09 5.08
C MET A 75 12.29 -0.62 4.97
N VAL A 76 11.31 -0.30 4.12
CA VAL A 76 10.70 1.04 4.02
C VAL A 76 9.54 1.22 5.00
N LEU A 77 8.89 0.12 5.35
CA LEU A 77 7.97 -0.04 6.48
C LEU A 77 7.94 -1.51 6.89
N ASN A 78 7.41 -1.79 8.07
CA ASN A 78 7.12 -3.16 8.48
C ASN A 78 6.03 -3.78 7.57
N ILE A 79 6.38 -4.87 6.88
CA ILE A 79 5.49 -5.52 5.91
C ILE A 79 4.28 -6.17 6.60
N THR A 80 4.40 -6.55 7.87
CA THR A 80 3.29 -7.10 8.67
C THR A 80 2.24 -6.04 8.97
N GLU A 81 2.65 -4.81 9.27
CA GLU A 81 1.73 -3.69 9.48
C GLU A 81 0.97 -3.37 8.17
N LEU A 82 1.68 -3.39 7.03
CA LEU A 82 1.03 -3.24 5.72
C LEU A 82 0.07 -4.40 5.40
N ALA A 83 0.34 -5.60 5.92
CA ALA A 83 -0.56 -6.74 5.79
C ALA A 83 -1.87 -6.50 6.53
N GLN A 84 -1.77 -6.15 7.81
CA GLN A 84 -2.91 -5.91 8.69
C GLN A 84 -3.76 -4.73 8.21
N ALA A 85 -3.12 -3.66 7.73
CA ALA A 85 -3.83 -2.51 7.17
C ALA A 85 -4.62 -2.83 5.89
N LEU A 86 -4.26 -3.89 5.17
CA LEU A 86 -4.90 -4.33 3.93
C LEU A 86 -5.72 -5.60 4.11
N GLU A 87 -5.93 -6.04 5.35
CA GLU A 87 -6.74 -7.20 5.65
C GLU A 87 -8.20 -6.89 5.31
N VAL A 88 -8.77 -7.67 4.38
CA VAL A 88 -10.17 -7.59 3.96
C VAL A 88 -10.90 -8.70 4.72
N MET A 89 -11.84 -8.31 5.60
CA MET A 89 -12.71 -9.22 6.34
C MET A 89 -13.73 -9.93 5.45
#